data_AF-P95975-F1
#
_entry.id   AF-P95975-F1
#
_cell.length_a   1.000
_cell.length_b   1.000
_cell.length_c   1.000
_cell.angle_alpha   90.00
_cell.angle_beta   90.00
_cell.angle_gamma   90.00
#
_symmetry.space_group_name_H-M   'P 1'
#
loop_
_entity.id
_entity.type
_entity.pdbx_description
1 polymer ?
#
loop_
_entity_poly.entity_id
_entity_poly.type
_entity_poly.pdbx_seq_one_letter_code
_entity_poly.pdbx_strand_id
1 'polypeptide(L)'
;MSELNGVNLSAFYKLEVRNLKNTHIKELVSFDLLLSNGRQIGKCNYFKGRDYYTPWLEIDYYPILRNENLEVIFFKVVYNFLSPGGKLFVTYIRDNETRERLYIGKHPVETPLGFSLLSAGFTWFKDWYFPEGGNEGFPKLQANKPINSDEGIRQLETIREEIKNVNVIRKIDELIDHYRKSRDRTVYWEIT
;
A
#
# COMPACT_ATOMS: atom_id res chain seq x y z
N MET A 1 -12.16 -3.62 9.76
CA MET A 1 -11.72 -2.50 10.64
C MET A 1 -11.18 -3.03 11.96
N SER A 2 -11.92 -3.87 12.67
CA SER A 2 -11.40 -4.66 13.79
C SER A 2 -10.09 -5.38 13.46
N GLU A 3 -9.96 -5.88 12.23
CA GLU A 3 -8.75 -6.54 11.71
C GLU A 3 -7.50 -5.66 11.66
N LEU A 4 -7.63 -4.33 11.63
CA LEU A 4 -6.48 -3.42 11.69
C LEU A 4 -6.19 -2.96 13.13
N ASN A 5 -7.18 -3.01 14.01
CA ASN A 5 -7.05 -2.48 15.37
C ASN A 5 -6.35 -3.49 16.28
N GLY A 6 -5.31 -3.04 16.99
CA GLY A 6 -4.52 -3.85 17.91
C GLY A 6 -3.45 -4.72 17.24
N VAL A 7 -3.29 -4.66 15.91
CA VAL A 7 -2.25 -5.42 15.20
C VAL A 7 -0.87 -4.92 15.60
N ASN A 8 0.03 -5.84 16.00
CA ASN A 8 1.42 -5.49 16.30
C ASN A 8 2.18 -5.16 15.01
N LEU A 9 2.92 -4.05 15.02
CA LEU A 9 3.94 -3.75 14.02
C LEU A 9 5.35 -4.10 14.54
N SER A 10 5.52 -4.13 15.87
CA SER A 10 6.72 -4.56 16.56
C SER A 10 6.37 -4.90 18.02
N ALA A 11 7.36 -5.30 18.81
CA ALA A 11 7.21 -5.50 20.26
C ALA A 11 6.72 -4.25 21.01
N PHE A 12 6.93 -3.05 20.44
CA PHE A 12 6.65 -1.77 21.10
C PHE A 12 5.43 -1.04 20.54
N TYR A 13 5.02 -1.38 19.31
CA TYR A 13 4.03 -0.61 18.57
C TYR A 13 2.89 -1.48 18.05
N LYS A 14 1.67 -1.02 18.30
CA LYS A 14 0.44 -1.58 17.74
C LYS A 14 -0.30 -0.54 16.91
N LEU A 15 -1.05 -1.00 15.93
CA LEU A 15 -2.01 -0.16 15.21
C LEU A 15 -3.23 0.12 16.07
N GLU A 16 -3.71 1.35 16.03
CA GLU A 16 -4.96 1.78 16.65
C GLU A 16 -5.85 2.47 15.63
N VAL A 17 -7.09 2.01 15.54
CA VAL A 17 -8.15 2.64 14.74
C VAL A 17 -8.95 3.56 15.65
N ARG A 18 -8.99 4.84 15.34
CA ARG A 18 -9.77 5.86 16.09
C ARG A 18 -10.73 6.60 15.18
N ASN A 19 -11.72 7.28 15.78
CA ASN A 19 -12.66 8.15 15.08
C ASN A 19 -13.38 7.49 13.89
N LEU A 20 -13.73 6.20 14.01
CA LEU A 20 -14.44 5.47 12.97
C LEU A 20 -15.82 6.08 12.72
N LYS A 21 -16.09 6.45 11.47
CA LYS A 21 -17.33 7.10 11.03
C LYS A 21 -17.84 6.44 9.75
N ASN A 22 -19.15 6.22 9.69
CA ASN A 22 -19.80 5.91 8.42
C ASN A 22 -19.92 7.18 7.59
N THR A 23 -19.80 7.05 6.28
CA THR A 23 -20.04 8.16 5.35
C THR A 23 -21.47 8.07 4.78
N HIS A 24 -21.82 9.00 3.88
CA HIS A 24 -23.08 8.91 3.13
C HIS A 24 -23.09 7.72 2.14
N ILE A 25 -21.92 7.16 1.81
CA ILE A 25 -21.80 5.91 1.05
C ILE A 25 -21.76 4.75 2.05
N LYS A 26 -22.75 3.85 1.96
CA LYS A 26 -22.98 2.75 2.91
C LYS A 26 -21.75 1.87 3.18
N GLU A 27 -20.96 1.56 2.15
CA GLU A 27 -19.82 0.66 2.22
C GLU A 27 -18.51 1.39 2.52
N LEU A 28 -18.54 2.73 2.61
CA LEU A 28 -17.39 3.58 2.86
C LEU A 28 -17.38 4.04 4.32
N VAL A 29 -16.28 3.75 4.99
CA VAL A 29 -15.99 4.22 6.36
C VAL A 29 -14.72 5.06 6.36
N SER A 30 -14.70 6.08 7.22
CA SER A 30 -13.53 6.91 7.47
C SER A 30 -13.03 6.68 8.89
N PHE A 31 -11.71 6.68 9.10
CA PHE A 31 -11.10 6.50 10.42
C PHE A 31 -9.69 7.08 10.45
N ASP A 32 -9.17 7.35 11.63
CA ASP A 32 -7.76 7.70 11.83
C ASP A 32 -6.99 6.44 12.20
N LEU A 33 -5.81 6.27 11.62
CA LEU A 33 -4.87 5.20 11.98
C LEU A 33 -3.68 5.78 12.73
N LEU A 34 -3.39 5.21 13.89
CA LEU A 34 -2.35 5.66 14.80
C LEU A 34 -1.49 4.48 15.26
N LEU A 35 -0.32 4.80 15.79
CA LEU A 35 0.46 3.91 16.66
C LEU A 35 -0.09 3.98 18.09
N SER A 36 0.11 2.91 18.87
CA SER A 36 -0.29 2.83 20.30
C SER A 36 0.31 3.90 21.20
N ASN A 37 1.35 4.59 20.76
CA ASN A 37 1.92 5.76 21.45
C ASN A 37 1.28 7.10 21.04
N GLY A 38 0.19 7.07 20.26
CA GLY A 38 -0.57 8.24 19.83
C GLY A 38 -0.05 8.94 18.58
N ARG A 39 1.07 8.51 17.99
CA ARG A 39 1.56 9.10 16.73
C ARG A 39 0.66 8.70 15.56
N GLN A 40 0.27 9.68 14.76
CA GLN A 40 -0.63 9.46 13.62
C GLN A 40 0.10 8.89 12.40
N ILE A 41 -0.44 7.81 11.83
CA ILE A 41 0.03 7.20 10.58
C ILE A 41 -0.69 7.82 9.39
N GLY A 42 -2.00 8.06 9.52
CA GLY A 42 -2.78 8.70 8.47
C GLY A 42 -4.27 8.71 8.72
N LYS A 43 -4.99 9.44 7.86
CA LYS A 43 -6.45 9.42 7.80
C LYS A 43 -6.87 8.49 6.70
N CYS A 44 -7.78 7.57 6.98
CA CYS A 44 -8.13 6.49 6.10
C CYS A 44 -9.58 6.59 5.64
N ASN A 45 -9.80 6.21 4.38
CA ASN A 45 -11.10 5.92 3.80
C ASN A 45 -11.07 4.48 3.28
N TYR A 46 -11.95 3.63 3.78
CA TYR A 46 -12.04 2.24 3.35
C TYR A 46 -13.41 1.94 2.76
N PHE A 47 -13.42 1.59 1.48
CA PHE A 47 -14.60 1.10 0.79
C PHE A 47 -14.57 -0.43 0.77
N LYS A 48 -15.61 -1.05 1.34
CA LYS A 48 -15.73 -2.51 1.50
C LYS A 48 -15.99 -3.26 0.20
N GLY A 49 -16.20 -2.57 -0.91
CA GLY A 49 -16.66 -3.16 -2.17
C GLY A 49 -18.18 -3.18 -2.28
N ARG A 50 -18.68 -3.22 -3.53
CA ARG A 50 -20.11 -3.38 -3.87
C ARG A 50 -20.21 -3.96 -5.27
N ASP A 51 -20.90 -5.08 -5.44
CA ASP A 51 -21.08 -5.74 -6.73
C ASP A 51 -19.73 -5.96 -7.46
N TYR A 52 -19.53 -5.28 -8.59
CA TYR A 52 -18.30 -5.31 -9.39
C TYR A 52 -17.20 -4.35 -8.91
N TYR A 53 -17.48 -3.50 -7.92
CA TYR A 53 -16.49 -2.60 -7.33
C TYR A 53 -15.64 -3.32 -6.27
N THR A 54 -14.37 -3.52 -6.59
CA THR A 54 -13.37 -4.09 -5.67
C THR A 54 -13.14 -3.19 -4.46
N PRO A 55 -12.85 -3.75 -3.27
CA PRO A 55 -12.48 -2.97 -2.09
C PRO A 55 -11.24 -2.11 -2.32
N TRP A 56 -11.19 -0.97 -1.66
CA TRP A 56 -10.02 -0.10 -1.67
C TRP A 56 -9.84 0.61 -0.34
N LEU A 57 -8.58 0.82 0.03
CA LEU A 57 -8.17 1.66 1.14
C LEU A 57 -7.42 2.86 0.58
N GLU A 58 -7.83 4.05 0.97
CA GLU A 58 -7.07 5.27 0.77
C GLU A 58 -6.54 5.74 2.13
N ILE A 59 -5.29 6.18 2.15
CA ILE A 59 -4.66 6.78 3.33
C ILE A 59 -3.98 8.11 2.98
N ASP A 60 -4.38 9.16 3.68
CA ASP A 60 -3.61 10.41 3.74
C ASP A 60 -2.42 10.20 4.68
N TYR A 61 -1.27 9.85 4.11
CA TYR A 61 -0.17 9.20 4.80
C TYR A 61 0.85 10.17 5.40
N TYR A 62 1.35 9.80 6.57
CA TYR A 62 2.49 10.41 7.23
C TYR A 62 3.62 9.36 7.24
N PRO A 63 4.75 9.58 6.55
CA PRO A 63 5.81 8.58 6.39
C PRO A 63 6.67 8.37 7.66
N ILE A 64 6.08 8.53 8.85
CA ILE A 64 6.76 8.37 10.14
C ILE A 64 7.26 6.95 10.37
N LEU A 65 6.60 5.95 9.77
CA LEU A 65 6.95 4.53 9.94
C LEU A 65 8.22 4.16 9.19
N ARG A 66 8.60 4.93 8.16
CA ARG A 66 9.83 4.68 7.41
C ARG A 66 11.06 4.92 8.28
N ASN A 67 11.04 5.99 9.07
CA ASN A 67 12.12 6.33 10.00
C ASN A 67 12.29 5.28 11.12
N GLU A 68 11.25 4.49 11.38
CA GLU A 68 11.23 3.42 12.39
C GLU A 68 11.49 2.03 11.78
N ASN A 69 11.73 1.93 10.47
CA ASN A 69 11.81 0.67 9.72
C ASN A 69 10.54 -0.20 9.82
N LEU A 70 9.38 0.40 10.06
CA LEU A 70 8.08 -0.29 10.20
C LEU A 70 7.19 -0.18 8.96
N GLU A 71 7.55 0.66 7.99
CA GLU A 71 6.70 0.97 6.84
C GLU A 71 6.34 -0.28 6.01
N VAL A 72 7.31 -1.15 5.72
CA VAL A 72 7.06 -2.40 4.99
C VAL A 72 6.16 -3.35 5.77
N ILE A 73 6.38 -3.48 7.09
CA ILE A 73 5.54 -4.34 7.95
C ILE A 73 4.10 -3.82 7.97
N PHE A 74 3.93 -2.51 8.13
CA PHE A 74 2.64 -1.86 8.05
C PHE A 74 1.94 -2.12 6.71
N PHE A 75 2.63 -1.96 5.59
CA PHE A 75 2.03 -2.25 4.29
C PHE A 75 1.74 -3.74 4.07
N LYS A 76 2.46 -4.66 4.70
CA LYS A 76 2.10 -6.10 4.71
C LYS A 76 0.80 -6.34 5.49
N VAL A 77 0.60 -5.66 6.61
CA VAL A 77 -0.69 -5.70 7.35
C VAL A 77 -1.82 -5.21 6.45
N VAL A 78 -1.62 -4.09 5.75
CA VAL A 78 -2.61 -3.56 4.79
C VAL A 78 -2.84 -4.52 3.62
N TYR A 79 -1.79 -5.13 3.08
CA TYR A 79 -1.88 -6.13 2.02
C TYR A 79 -2.70 -7.35 2.47
N ASN A 80 -2.51 -7.83 3.70
CA ASN A 80 -3.30 -8.93 4.26
C ASN A 80 -4.76 -8.53 4.47
N PHE A 81 -5.02 -7.30 4.90
CA PHE A 81 -6.36 -6.76 5.11
C PHE A 81 -7.15 -6.59 3.80
N LEU A 82 -6.48 -6.27 2.69
CA LEU A 82 -7.15 -6.14 1.39
C LEU A 82 -7.50 -7.52 0.81
N SER A 83 -8.69 -7.61 0.20
CA SER A 83 -9.08 -8.76 -0.60
C SER A 83 -8.18 -8.89 -1.85
N PRO A 84 -8.13 -10.06 -2.50
CA PRO A 84 -7.55 -10.17 -3.85
C PRO A 84 -8.08 -9.08 -4.79
N GLY A 85 -7.21 -8.48 -5.59
CA GLY A 85 -7.56 -7.33 -6.45
C GLY A 85 -7.81 -6.01 -5.72
N GLY A 86 -7.68 -5.98 -4.39
CA GLY A 86 -7.88 -4.80 -3.57
C GLY A 86 -6.82 -3.72 -3.86
N LYS A 87 -7.23 -2.46 -3.73
CA LYS A 87 -6.42 -1.30 -4.10
C LYS A 87 -6.02 -0.51 -2.87
N LEU A 88 -4.78 -0.06 -2.83
CA LEU A 88 -4.26 0.88 -1.85
C LEU A 88 -3.90 2.18 -2.55
N PHE A 89 -4.41 3.30 -2.04
CA PHE A 89 -4.03 4.65 -2.48
C PHE A 89 -3.32 5.36 -1.33
N VAL A 90 -2.09 5.80 -1.54
CA VAL A 90 -1.27 6.45 -0.52
C VAL A 90 -0.91 7.85 -0.99
N THR A 91 -1.31 8.88 -0.25
CA THR A 91 -0.83 10.24 -0.56
C THR A 91 0.67 10.33 -0.30
N TYR A 92 1.40 11.00 -1.19
CA TYR A 92 2.86 11.18 -1.04
C TYR A 92 3.26 12.65 -0.93
N ILE A 93 2.31 13.57 -0.70
CA ILE A 93 2.61 15.01 -0.58
C ILE A 93 3.55 15.35 0.57
N ARG A 94 3.59 14.51 1.62
CA ARG A 94 4.50 14.66 2.78
C ARG A 94 5.81 13.87 2.64
N ASP A 95 6.03 13.25 1.49
CA ASP A 95 7.20 12.43 1.19
C ASP A 95 7.96 13.07 0.02
N ASN A 96 8.84 14.03 0.36
CA ASN A 96 9.55 14.85 -0.64
C ASN A 96 10.36 13.99 -1.60
N GLU A 97 11.05 12.97 -1.10
CA GLU A 97 11.91 12.12 -1.94
C GLU A 97 11.09 11.29 -2.93
N THR A 98 9.97 10.70 -2.50
CA THR A 98 9.05 10.00 -3.41
C THR A 98 8.50 10.97 -4.46
N ARG A 99 8.03 12.16 -4.03
CA ARG A 99 7.49 13.18 -4.93
C ARG A 99 8.51 13.64 -5.97
N GLU A 100 9.73 13.94 -5.56
CA GLU A 100 10.80 14.40 -6.45
C GLU A 100 11.19 13.34 -7.48
N ARG A 101 11.29 12.07 -7.07
CA ARG A 101 11.58 10.95 -7.98
C ARG A 101 10.47 10.75 -9.00
N LEU A 102 9.20 10.77 -8.58
CA LEU A 102 8.06 10.68 -9.50
C LEU A 102 8.03 11.87 -10.46
N TYR A 103 8.30 13.09 -9.98
CA TYR A 103 8.32 14.31 -10.80
C TYR A 103 9.34 14.25 -11.94
N ILE A 104 10.52 13.65 -11.72
CA ILE A 104 11.53 13.46 -12.77
C ILE A 104 11.29 12.19 -13.63
N GLY A 105 10.12 11.55 -13.49
CA GLY A 105 9.72 10.39 -14.28
C GLY A 105 10.35 9.07 -13.86
N LYS A 106 10.82 8.93 -12.61
CA LYS A 106 11.23 7.62 -12.11
C LYS A 106 10.03 6.69 -12.04
N HIS A 107 10.27 5.41 -12.33
CA HIS A 107 9.23 4.40 -12.20
C HIS A 107 8.75 4.32 -10.73
N PRO A 108 7.44 4.16 -10.46
CA PRO A 108 6.91 4.18 -9.09
C PRO A 108 7.64 3.29 -8.08
N VAL A 109 7.97 2.06 -8.45
CA VAL A 109 8.69 1.12 -7.55
C VAL A 109 10.14 1.52 -7.25
N GLU A 110 10.70 2.51 -7.95
CA GLU A 110 12.02 3.07 -7.67
C GLU A 110 11.97 4.23 -6.65
N THR A 111 10.79 4.61 -6.18
CA THR A 111 10.63 5.61 -5.10
C THR A 111 10.70 4.93 -3.73
N PRO A 112 11.05 5.65 -2.63
CA PRO A 112 11.02 5.09 -1.28
C PRO A 112 9.65 4.46 -0.93
N LEU A 113 8.55 5.18 -1.18
CA LEU A 113 7.21 4.68 -0.91
C LEU A 113 6.86 3.47 -1.78
N GLY A 114 7.11 3.55 -3.09
CA GLY A 114 6.82 2.48 -4.03
C GLY A 114 7.64 1.22 -3.76
N PHE A 115 8.89 1.37 -3.33
CA PHE A 115 9.73 0.24 -2.93
C PHE A 115 9.22 -0.44 -1.65
N SER A 116 8.73 0.32 -0.67
CA SER A 116 8.10 -0.22 0.53
C SER A 116 6.83 -0.99 0.22
N LEU A 117 6.00 -0.47 -0.69
CA LEU A 117 4.79 -1.13 -1.19
C LEU A 117 5.12 -2.41 -1.98
N LEU A 118 6.09 -2.36 -2.90
CA LEU A 118 6.59 -3.56 -3.59
C LEU A 118 7.07 -4.62 -2.59
N SER A 119 7.87 -4.20 -1.60
CA SER A 119 8.38 -5.09 -0.56
C SER A 119 7.30 -5.70 0.34
N ALA A 120 6.11 -5.11 0.36
CA ALA A 120 4.92 -5.64 1.01
C ALA A 120 4.07 -6.56 0.12
N GLY A 121 4.47 -6.78 -1.13
CA GLY A 121 3.85 -7.74 -2.05
C GLY A 121 2.88 -7.14 -3.06
N PHE A 122 2.68 -5.82 -3.08
CA PHE A 122 1.89 -5.17 -4.14
C PHE A 122 2.62 -5.28 -5.49
N THR A 123 1.88 -5.56 -6.56
CA THR A 123 2.47 -5.96 -7.85
C THR A 123 2.12 -5.05 -9.01
N TRP A 124 1.17 -4.14 -8.86
CA TRP A 124 0.79 -3.17 -9.89
C TRP A 124 0.73 -1.77 -9.30
N PHE A 125 1.26 -0.80 -10.04
CA PHE A 125 1.45 0.56 -9.55
C PHE A 125 0.96 1.59 -10.56
N LYS A 126 0.40 2.70 -10.06
CA LYS A 126 0.08 3.88 -10.86
C LYS A 126 0.26 5.14 -10.04
N ASP A 127 1.00 6.08 -10.61
CA ASP A 127 1.10 7.43 -10.08
C ASP A 127 -0.10 8.28 -10.54
N TRP A 128 -0.82 8.85 -9.58
CA TRP A 128 -1.90 9.81 -9.80
C TRP A 128 -1.41 11.20 -9.43
N TYR A 129 -0.67 11.81 -10.35
CA TYR A 129 -0.26 13.20 -10.30
C TYR A 129 -1.26 14.07 -11.06
N PHE A 130 -1.78 15.12 -10.40
CA PHE A 130 -2.71 16.09 -11.00
C PHE A 130 -2.09 17.50 -10.94
N PRO A 131 -1.53 18.02 -12.05
CA PRO A 131 -0.87 19.32 -12.06
C PRO A 131 -1.81 20.54 -12.11
N GLU A 132 -3.13 20.42 -12.25
CA GLU A 132 -3.97 21.57 -12.62
C GLU A 132 -5.31 21.66 -11.85
N GLY A 133 -5.46 22.63 -10.93
CA GLY A 133 -6.78 23.21 -10.64
C GLY A 133 -7.62 22.63 -9.48
N GLY A 134 -7.01 22.14 -8.40
CA GLY A 134 -7.54 22.32 -7.03
C GLY A 134 -8.75 21.51 -6.56
N ASN A 135 -9.38 20.66 -7.38
CA ASN A 135 -10.59 19.91 -6.97
C ASN A 135 -10.42 18.38 -6.83
N GLU A 136 -9.24 17.84 -7.14
CA GLU A 136 -9.05 16.38 -7.36
C GLU A 136 -8.34 15.64 -6.20
N GLY A 137 -8.05 16.34 -5.11
CA GLY A 137 -7.37 15.77 -3.94
C GLY A 137 -5.84 15.75 -4.07
N PHE A 138 -5.17 15.26 -3.02
CA PHE A 138 -3.71 15.20 -2.99
C PHE A 138 -3.16 14.14 -3.95
N PRO A 139 -1.93 14.33 -4.49
CA PRO A 139 -1.29 13.35 -5.35
C PRO A 139 -1.07 12.02 -4.62
N LYS A 140 -1.34 10.91 -5.30
CA LYS A 140 -1.43 9.57 -4.72
C LYS A 140 -0.67 8.54 -5.54
N LEU A 141 0.03 7.64 -4.86
CA LEU A 141 0.53 6.42 -5.46
C LEU A 141 -0.48 5.31 -5.20
N GLN A 142 -0.99 4.71 -6.27
CA GLN A 142 -1.83 3.53 -6.20
C GLN A 142 -0.95 2.27 -6.28
N ALA A 143 -1.24 1.29 -5.43
CA ALA A 143 -0.67 -0.05 -5.47
C ALA A 143 -1.77 -1.10 -5.30
N ASN A 144 -1.79 -2.14 -6.14
CA ASN A 144 -2.82 -3.18 -6.09
C ASN A 144 -2.27 -4.52 -5.58
N LYS A 145 -3.07 -5.20 -4.77
CA LYS A 145 -2.88 -6.61 -4.46
C LYS A 145 -3.32 -7.43 -5.68
N PRO A 146 -2.52 -8.39 -6.15
CA PRO A 146 -2.91 -9.20 -7.30
C PRO A 146 -4.15 -10.05 -6.98
N ILE A 147 -4.92 -10.41 -8.00
CA ILE A 147 -6.10 -11.27 -7.85
C ILE A 147 -5.73 -12.72 -7.54
N ASN A 148 -4.57 -13.17 -8.00
CA ASN A 148 -3.98 -14.49 -7.76
C ASN A 148 -2.48 -14.45 -8.04
N SER A 149 -1.78 -15.55 -7.81
CA SER A 149 -0.32 -15.61 -7.93
C SER A 149 0.16 -15.47 -9.37
N ASP A 150 -0.57 -16.02 -10.35
CA ASP A 150 -0.21 -15.94 -11.78
C ASP A 150 -0.25 -14.49 -12.28
N GLU A 151 -1.30 -13.75 -11.94
CA GLU A 151 -1.40 -12.32 -12.28
C GLU A 151 -0.33 -11.51 -11.54
N GLY A 152 -0.02 -11.86 -10.29
CA GLY A 152 1.08 -11.25 -9.54
C GLY A 152 2.42 -11.42 -10.24
N ILE A 153 2.73 -12.63 -10.71
CA ILE A 153 3.96 -12.93 -11.46
C ILE A 153 3.98 -12.14 -12.77
N ARG A 154 2.89 -12.17 -13.56
CA ARG A 154 2.80 -11.46 -14.84
C ARG A 154 3.05 -9.95 -14.68
N GLN A 155 2.44 -9.34 -13.67
CA GLN A 155 2.62 -7.91 -13.38
C GLN A 155 4.05 -7.60 -12.94
N LEU A 156 4.64 -8.44 -12.10
CA LEU A 156 6.03 -8.29 -11.65
C LEU A 156 7.03 -8.45 -12.79
N GLU A 157 6.83 -9.40 -13.70
CA GLU A 157 7.65 -9.57 -14.91
C GLU A 157 7.56 -8.34 -15.82
N THR A 158 6.37 -7.75 -15.97
CA THR A 158 6.20 -6.48 -16.71
C THR A 158 7.04 -5.36 -16.09
N ILE A 159 6.95 -5.16 -14.77
CA ILE A 159 7.76 -4.14 -14.08
C ILE A 159 9.25 -4.46 -14.24
N ARG A 160 9.64 -5.73 -14.12
CA ARG A 160 11.05 -6.15 -14.23
C ARG A 160 11.69 -5.74 -15.56
N GLU A 161 10.94 -5.77 -16.66
CA GLU A 161 11.41 -5.35 -17.98
C GLU A 161 11.68 -3.83 -18.07
N GLU A 162 10.98 -3.03 -17.28
CA GLU A 162 11.08 -1.56 -17.29
C GLU A 162 12.18 -1.03 -16.36
N ILE A 163 12.62 -1.84 -15.39
CA ILE A 163 13.52 -1.41 -14.31
C ILE A 163 14.98 -1.80 -14.59
N LYS A 164 15.90 -0.87 -14.31
CA LYS A 164 17.36 -1.12 -14.33
C LYS A 164 18.00 -1.19 -12.94
N ASN A 165 17.29 -0.77 -11.91
CA ASN A 165 17.81 -0.74 -10.54
C ASN A 165 17.93 -2.16 -9.97
N VAL A 166 19.17 -2.60 -9.72
CA VAL A 166 19.50 -3.96 -9.26
C VAL A 166 18.79 -4.34 -7.96
N ASN A 167 18.62 -3.39 -7.02
CA ASN A 167 17.95 -3.68 -5.76
C ASN A 167 16.45 -3.94 -5.95
N VAL A 168 15.83 -3.20 -6.87
CA VAL A 168 14.42 -3.38 -7.23
C VAL A 168 14.23 -4.68 -7.99
N ILE A 169 15.09 -4.98 -8.97
CA ILE A 169 15.07 -6.25 -9.72
C ILE A 169 15.18 -7.44 -8.76
N ARG A 170 16.14 -7.41 -7.84
CA ARG A 170 16.30 -8.47 -6.83
C ARG A 170 15.04 -8.65 -5.99
N LYS A 171 14.40 -7.55 -5.57
CA LYS A 171 13.14 -7.62 -4.81
C LYS A 171 12.01 -8.22 -5.64
N ILE A 172 11.91 -7.87 -6.93
CA ILE A 172 10.93 -8.45 -7.85
C ILE A 172 11.15 -9.96 -8.00
N ASP A 173 12.40 -10.38 -8.22
CA ASP A 173 12.75 -11.80 -8.37
C ASP A 173 12.41 -12.60 -7.10
N GLU A 174 12.71 -12.04 -5.91
CA GLU A 174 12.31 -12.62 -4.61
C GLU A 174 10.78 -12.79 -4.50
N LEU A 175 9.99 -11.83 -4.97
CA LEU A 175 8.52 -11.89 -4.94
C LEU A 175 7.97 -12.89 -5.95
N ILE A 176 8.53 -12.96 -7.16
CA ILE A 176 8.15 -13.94 -8.18
C ILE A 176 8.35 -15.36 -7.62
N ASP A 177 9.50 -15.63 -7.00
CA ASP A 177 9.78 -16.92 -6.38
C ASP A 177 8.82 -17.22 -5.22
N HIS A 178 8.44 -16.21 -4.45
CA HIS A 178 7.44 -16.35 -3.40
C HIS A 178 6.06 -16.72 -3.97
N TYR A 179 5.59 -16.01 -5.00
CA TYR A 179 4.32 -16.31 -5.66
C TYR A 179 4.30 -17.69 -6.31
N ARG A 180 5.40 -18.13 -6.95
CA ARG A 180 5.53 -19.49 -7.51
C ARG A 180 5.38 -20.58 -6.46
N LYS A 181 5.90 -20.37 -5.25
CA LYS A 181 5.78 -21.32 -4.12
C LYS A 181 4.37 -21.38 -3.53
N SER A 182 3.57 -20.32 -3.66
CA SER A 182 2.23 -20.22 -3.07
C SER A 182 1.14 -21.06 -3.76
N ARG A 183 1.39 -21.61 -4.96
CA ARG A 183 0.53 -22.55 -5.71
C ARG A 183 -0.95 -22.16 -5.75
N ASP A 184 -1.23 -20.97 -6.28
CA ASP A 184 -2.59 -20.43 -6.56
C ASP A 184 -3.42 -20.05 -5.32
N ARG A 185 -2.80 -19.97 -4.14
CA ARG A 185 -3.42 -19.38 -2.95
C ARG A 185 -3.13 -17.89 -2.90
N THR A 186 -4.12 -17.10 -2.50
CA THR A 186 -3.91 -15.70 -2.09
C THR A 186 -2.74 -15.65 -1.10
N VAL A 187 -1.70 -14.87 -1.42
CA VAL A 187 -0.55 -14.69 -0.54
C VAL A 187 -0.98 -13.91 0.70
N TYR A 188 -0.52 -14.37 1.86
CA TYR A 188 -0.64 -13.67 3.13
C TYR A 188 0.73 -13.68 3.81
N TRP A 189 1.09 -12.56 4.41
CA TRP A 189 2.32 -12.42 5.17
C TRP A 189 2.11 -12.81 6.62
N GLU A 190 3.03 -13.60 7.18
CA GLU A 190 3.16 -13.67 8.64
C GLU A 190 3.70 -12.34 9.15
N ILE A 191 3.00 -11.74 10.11
CA ILE A 191 3.38 -10.49 10.76
C ILE A 191 3.99 -10.89 12.11
N THR A 192 5.32 -10.79 12.22
CA THR A 192 6.10 -11.10 13.42
C THR A 192 6.31 -9.87 14.30
#